data_AF-A0YFG5-F1
#
_entry.id   AF-A0YFG5-F1
#
_cell.length_a   1.000
_cell.length_b   1.000
_cell.length_c   1.000
_cell.angle_alpha   90.00
_cell.angle_beta   90.00
_cell.angle_gamma   90.00
#
_symmetry.space_group_name_H-M   'P 1'
#
loop_
_entity.id
_entity.type
_entity.pdbx_description
1 polymer ?
#
loop_
_entity_poly.entity_id
_entity_poly.type
_entity_poly.pdbx_seq_one_letter_code
_entity_poly.pdbx_strand_id
1 'polypeptide(L)' 'MFSFFKSDPTKKLKKDYLKKLEEAMQLQRSGKIREYSILTAEAEQLREKIEAIENSQ' A
#
# COMPACT_ATOMS: atom_id res chain seq x y z
N MET A 1 -5.16 -12.45 -30.07
CA MET A 1 -3.96 -11.60 -29.99
C MET A 1 -3.94 -10.93 -28.62
N PHE A 2 -2.81 -11.03 -27.92
CA PHE A 2 -2.62 -10.70 -26.51
C PHE A 2 -2.74 -9.20 -26.24
N SER A 3 -3.85 -8.76 -25.62
CA SER A 3 -4.00 -7.39 -25.09
C SER A 3 -3.63 -7.31 -23.60
N PHE A 4 -2.61 -8.06 -23.17
CA PHE A 4 -2.36 -8.38 -21.75
C PHE A 4 -1.49 -7.37 -20.98
N PHE A 5 -1.16 -6.21 -21.54
CA PHE A 5 -0.30 -5.23 -20.85
C PHE A 5 -0.91 -3.83 -20.80
N LYS A 6 -2.17 -3.72 -20.37
CA LYS A 6 -2.55 -2.49 -19.64
C LYS A 6 -1.82 -2.54 -18.31
N SER A 7 -0.63 -1.96 -18.27
CA SER A 7 0.17 -1.77 -17.06
C SER A 7 -0.65 -0.88 -16.13
N ASP A 8 -1.32 -1.46 -15.15
CA ASP A 8 -1.97 -0.68 -14.09
C ASP A 8 -0.84 0.03 -13.31
N PRO A 9 -0.70 1.36 -13.46
CA PRO A 9 0.44 2.10 -12.89
C PRO A 9 0.43 2.06 -11.36
N THR A 10 -0.72 1.75 -10.76
CA THR A 10 -0.89 1.64 -9.31
C THR A 10 -0.60 0.25 -8.77
N LYS A 11 -0.47 -0.77 -9.63
CA LYS A 11 -0.35 -2.18 -9.20
C LYS A 11 0.84 -2.42 -8.26
N LYS A 12 1.97 -1.75 -8.52
CA LYS A 12 3.16 -1.85 -7.64
C LYS A 12 2.89 -1.19 -6.29
N LEU A 13 2.31 0.01 -6.29
CA LEU A 13 1.98 0.75 -5.07
C LEU A 13 0.95 0.00 -4.21
N LYS A 14 -0.07 -0.61 -4.83
CA LYS A 14 -1.07 -1.45 -4.16
C LYS A 14 -0.43 -2.66 -3.48
N LYS A 15 0.54 -3.30 -4.14
CA LYS A 15 1.29 -4.42 -3.55
C LYS A 15 2.11 -3.97 -2.34
N ASP A 16 2.80 -2.84 -2.45
CA ASP A 16 3.60 -2.29 -1.36
C ASP A 16 2.72 -1.85 -0.19
N TYR A 17 1.55 -1.27 -0.46
CA TYR A 17 0.55 -0.90 0.54
C TYR A 17 0.07 -2.13 1.33
N LEU A 18 -0.32 -3.20 0.63
CA LEU A 18 -0.76 -4.45 1.27
C LEU A 18 0.34 -5.07 2.13
N LYS A 19 1.60 -5.03 1.67
CA LYS A 19 2.75 -5.52 2.44
C LYS A 19 2.94 -4.75 3.74
N LYS A 20 2.84 -3.41 3.70
CA LYS A 20 2.94 -2.58 4.91
C LYS A 20 1.78 -2.82 5.88
N LEU A 21 0.56 -3.02 5.39
CA LEU A 21 -0.57 -3.39 6.24
C LEU A 21 -0.36 -4.75 6.90
N GLU A 22 0.14 -5.74 6.16
CA GLU A 22 0.43 -7.06 6.71
C GLU A 22 1.48 -6.98 7.82
N GLU A 23 2.57 -6.27 7.59
CA GLU A 23 3.61 -6.01 8.60
C GLU A 23 3.03 -5.26 9.81
N ALA A 24 2.22 -4.22 9.58
CA ALA A 24 1.56 -3.47 10.65
C ALA A 24 0.66 -4.38 11.51
N MET A 25 -0.11 -5.28 10.91
CA MET A 25 -0.95 -6.24 11.66
C MET A 25 -0.11 -7.15 12.57
N GLN A 26 1.04 -7.63 12.09
CA GLN A 26 1.95 -8.45 12.92
C GLN A 26 2.53 -7.63 14.09
N LEU A 27 2.87 -6.36 13.86
CA LEU A 27 3.35 -5.44 14.89
C LEU A 27 2.28 -5.13 15.93
N GLN A 28 1.04 -4.90 15.48
CA GLN A 28 -0.10 -4.69 16.36
C GLN A 28 -0.31 -5.92 17.26
N ARG A 29 -0.28 -7.12 16.69
CA ARG A 29 -0.43 -8.37 17.44
C ARG A 29 0.72 -8.62 18.42
N SER A 30 1.93 -8.19 18.09
CA SER A 30 3.10 -8.28 18.98
C SER A 30 3.19 -7.13 20.00
N GLY A 31 2.21 -6.22 20.02
CA GLY A 31 2.14 -5.10 20.97
C GLY A 31 3.12 -3.95 20.68
N LYS A 32 3.70 -3.92 19.48
CA LYS A 32 4.66 -2.90 19.06
C LYS A 32 3.97 -1.67 18.50
N ILE A 33 3.29 -0.94 19.38
CA ILE A 33 2.39 0.17 19.01
C ILE A 33 3.11 1.28 18.23
N ARG A 34 4.33 1.68 18.63
CA ARG A 34 5.09 2.72 17.91
C ARG A 34 5.40 2.32 16.47
N GLU A 35 5.92 1.11 16.28
CA GLU A 35 6.28 0.58 14.96
C GLU A 35 5.02 0.40 14.09
N TYR A 36 3.92 -0.08 14.69
CA TYR A 36 2.61 -0.14 14.05
C TYR A 36 2.14 1.23 13.55
N SER A 37 2.21 2.27 14.38
CA SER A 37 1.80 3.63 13.99
C SER A 37 2.62 4.17 12.83
N ILE A 38 3.92 3.88 12.79
CA ILE A 38 4.81 4.27 11.69
C ILE A 38 4.40 3.54 10.41
N LEU A 39 4.29 2.20 10.43
CA LEU A 39 3.92 1.45 9.23
C LEU A 39 2.52 1.80 8.70
N THR A 40 1.58 2.10 9.60
CA THR A 40 0.24 2.53 9.22
C THR A 40 0.27 3.90 8.55
N ALA A 41 1.05 4.86 9.07
CA ALA A 41 1.21 6.17 8.43
C ALA A 41 1.87 6.05 7.05
N GLU A 42 2.87 5.17 6.92
CA GLU A 42 3.51 4.90 5.63
C GLU A 42 2.58 4.21 4.63
N ALA A 43 1.67 3.36 5.10
CA ALA A 43 0.64 2.75 4.28
C ALA A 43 -0.37 3.82 3.80
N GLU A 44 -0.79 4.75 4.68
CA GLU A 44 -1.67 5.86 4.31
C GLU A 44 -1.06 6.72 3.19
N GLN A 45 0.24 7.04 3.28
CA GLN A 45 0.95 7.77 2.23
C GLN A 45 0.97 7.04 0.88
N LEU A 46 1.03 5.70 0.90
CA LEU A 46 0.93 4.91 -0.33
C LEU A 46 -0.49 4.93 -0.90
N ARG A 47 -1.50 4.86 -0.02
CA ARG A 47 -2.91 4.98 -0.40
C ARG A 47 -3.21 6.32 -1.07
N GLU A 48 -2.75 7.43 -0.49
CA GLU A 48 -2.91 8.76 -1.08
C GLU A 48 -2.24 8.86 -2.46
N LYS A 49 -1.06 8.24 -2.64
CA LYS A 49 -0.39 8.19 -3.96
C LYS A 49 -1.17 7.35 -4.97
N ILE A 50 -1.74 6.22 -4.55
CA ILE A 50 -2.59 5.39 -5.41
C ILE A 50 -3.81 6.20 -5.85
N GLU A 51 -4.51 6.83 -4.90
CA GLU A 51 -5.70 7.63 -5.15
C GLU A 51 -5.41 8.83 -6.06
N ALA A 52 -4.28 9.51 -5.86
CA ALA A 52 -3.85 10.60 -6.74
C ALA A 52 -3.61 10.13 -8.19
N ILE A 53 -3.04 8.93 -8.39
CA ILE A 53 -2.83 8.37 -9.72
C ILE A 53 -4.16 7.91 -10.33
N GLU A 54 -5.02 7.24 -9.57
CA GLU A 54 -6.33 6.78 -10.05
C GLU A 54 -7.25 7.95 -10.42
N ASN A 55 -7.24 9.04 -9.65
CA ASN A 55 -8.01 10.25 -9.94
C ASN A 55 -7.43 11.10 -11.09
N SER A 56 -6.17 10.87 -11.45
CA SER A 56 -5.51 11.55 -12.59
C SER A 56 -5.61 10.77 -13.90
N GLN A 57 -6.24 9.59 -13.91
CA GLN A 57 -6.47 8.74 -15.08
C GLN A 57 -7.92 8.83 -15.57
#